data_AF-A0A5B7T0I0-F1
#
_entry.id   AF-A0A5B7T0I0-F1
#
_cell.length_a   1.000
_cell.length_b   1.000
_cell.length_c   1.000
_cell.angle_alpha   90.00
_cell.angle_beta   90.00
_cell.angle_gamma   90.00
#
_symmetry.space_group_name_H-M   'P 1'
#
loop_
_entity.id
_entity.type
_entity.pdbx_description
1 polymer ?
#
loop_
_entity_poly.entity_id
_entity_poly.type
_entity_poly.pdbx_seq_one_letter_code
_entity_poly.pdbx_strand_id
1 'polypeptide(L)'
;MAEDSDFIMRQIKSFAEGFGYMVGKKDGEKTEVVFEQQQGQGDKIHRDLTELLMHEKYEQAIQYVYAQKFTLGEEQYFALGQWLLEKLSKISEIDQAMITGFKGNIEKHRPVI
;
A
#
# COMPACT_ATOMS: atom_id res chain seq x y z
N MET A 1 6.20 18.77 14.64
CA MET A 1 5.28 17.60 14.63
C MET A 1 4.09 17.74 13.65
N ALA A 2 3.91 18.87 12.96
CA ALA A 2 2.88 19.03 11.92
C ALA A 2 3.43 18.86 10.48
N GLU A 3 4.75 18.91 10.30
CA GLU A 3 5.40 18.96 8.98
C GLU A 3 5.39 17.61 8.25
N ASP A 4 5.60 16.50 8.95
CA ASP A 4 5.48 15.13 8.39
C ASP A 4 4.06 14.82 7.90
N SER A 5 3.04 15.37 8.56
CA SER A 5 1.64 15.14 8.15
C SER A 5 1.33 15.86 6.84
N ASP A 6 1.91 17.04 6.60
CA ASP A 6 1.70 17.81 5.36
C ASP A 6 2.38 17.15 4.15
N PHE A 7 3.59 16.58 4.34
CA PHE A 7 4.29 15.85 3.27
C PHE A 7 3.55 14.58 2.84
N ILE A 8 3.10 13.77 3.82
CA ILE A 8 2.32 12.56 3.55
C ILE A 8 0.95 12.91 2.93
N MET A 9 0.25 13.94 3.43
CA MET A 9 -1.02 14.38 2.84
C MET A 9 -0.89 14.90 1.41
N ARG A 10 0.20 15.60 1.07
CA ARG A 10 0.46 16.05 -0.31
C ARG A 10 0.67 14.87 -1.26
N GLN A 11 1.38 13.83 -0.82
CA GLN A 11 1.60 12.61 -1.61
C GLN A 11 0.30 11.81 -1.81
N ILE A 12 -0.53 11.69 -0.75
CA ILE A 12 -1.82 10.98 -0.82
C ILE A 12 -2.81 11.69 -1.75
N LYS A 13 -2.87 13.03 -1.74
CA LYS A 13 -3.80 13.79 -2.60
C LYS A 13 -3.54 13.59 -4.10
N SER A 14 -2.27 13.52 -4.51
CA SER A 14 -1.90 13.26 -5.92
C SER A 14 -2.23 11.83 -6.38
N PHE A 15 -2.54 10.91 -5.46
CA PHE A 15 -2.76 9.49 -5.74
C PHE A 15 -4.23 9.14 -5.95
N ALA A 16 -5.16 9.91 -5.36
CA ALA A 16 -6.60 9.75 -5.56
C ALA A 16 -7.03 9.95 -7.03
N GLU A 17 -6.24 10.67 -7.82
CA GLU A 17 -6.46 10.87 -9.26
C GLU A 17 -5.84 9.75 -10.12
N GLY A 18 -4.95 8.92 -9.57
CA GLY A 18 -4.12 7.95 -10.31
C GLY A 18 -4.60 6.49 -10.30
N PHE A 19 -5.55 6.12 -9.44
CA PHE A 19 -6.13 4.76 -9.41
C PHE A 19 -7.34 4.55 -10.33
N GLY A 20 -7.53 5.45 -11.30
CA GLY A 20 -8.40 5.21 -12.45
C GLY A 20 -7.82 4.10 -13.32
N TYR A 21 -8.13 2.85 -12.95
CA TYR A 21 -7.74 1.62 -13.63
C TYR A 21 -8.11 1.71 -15.13
N MET A 22 -7.14 1.96 -16.02
CA MET A 22 -7.31 1.67 -17.44
C MET A 22 -7.12 0.17 -17.64
N VAL A 23 -8.22 -0.59 -17.58
CA VAL A 23 -8.26 -1.97 -18.09
C VAL A 23 -8.09 -1.91 -19.60
N GLY A 24 -6.89 -2.29 -20.05
CA GLY A 24 -6.57 -2.54 -21.45
C GLY A 24 -7.43 -3.68 -21.99
N LYS A 25 -8.45 -3.29 -22.74
CA LYS A 25 -9.27 -4.05 -23.69
C LYS A 25 -8.56 -5.25 -24.34
N LYS A 26 -9.03 -6.48 -24.07
CA LYS A 26 -9.07 -7.54 -25.09
C LYS A 26 -10.20 -8.54 -24.79
N ASP A 27 -11.13 -8.56 -25.74
CA ASP A 27 -12.18 -9.54 -26.02
C ASP A 27 -13.16 -9.96 -24.91
N GLY A 28 -14.39 -9.46 -25.10
CA GLY A 28 -15.67 -10.03 -24.73
C GLY A 28 -15.71 -11.12 -23.66
N GLU A 29 -16.14 -10.74 -22.46
CA GLU A 29 -17.30 -11.32 -21.79
C GLU A 29 -17.62 -10.47 -20.56
N LYS A 30 -18.92 -10.28 -20.30
CA LYS A 30 -19.45 -9.40 -19.26
C LYS A 30 -18.87 -9.80 -17.90
N THR A 31 -17.88 -9.05 -17.42
CA THR A 31 -17.38 -9.23 -16.05
C THR A 31 -18.28 -8.42 -15.12
N GLU A 32 -19.28 -9.08 -14.55
CA GLU A 32 -20.03 -8.54 -13.41
C GLU A 32 -19.05 -8.30 -12.26
N VAL A 33 -18.99 -7.06 -11.78
CA VAL A 33 -18.18 -6.68 -10.63
C VAL A 33 -18.90 -7.17 -9.38
N VAL A 34 -18.60 -8.42 -8.98
CA VAL A 34 -19.06 -8.97 -7.71
C VAL A 34 -18.16 -8.41 -6.61
N PHE A 35 -18.70 -7.49 -5.81
CA PHE A 35 -18.07 -7.04 -4.56
C PHE A 35 -18.24 -8.11 -3.49
N GLU A 36 -17.36 -9.12 -3.46
CA GLU A 36 -17.25 -10.03 -2.32
C GLU A 36 -16.50 -9.32 -1.19
N GLN A 37 -17.28 -8.67 -0.32
CA GLN A 37 -16.78 -8.05 0.91
C GLN A 37 -16.25 -9.14 1.86
N GLN A 38 -15.04 -8.91 2.37
CA GLN A 38 -14.43 -9.47 3.59
C GLN A 38 -13.51 -10.71 3.53
N GLN A 39 -13.54 -11.60 2.52
CA GLN A 39 -12.56 -12.71 2.45
C GLN A 39 -11.45 -12.54 1.39
N GLY A 40 -11.70 -11.84 0.28
CA GLY A 40 -10.71 -11.66 -0.80
C GLY A 40 -9.87 -10.38 -0.71
N GLN A 41 -10.18 -9.48 0.22
CA GLN A 41 -9.58 -8.14 0.23
C GLN A 41 -8.11 -8.16 0.69
N GLY A 42 -7.77 -8.98 1.69
CA GLY A 42 -6.38 -9.18 2.11
C GLY A 42 -5.55 -9.82 0.99
N ASP A 43 -6.10 -10.84 0.33
CA ASP A 43 -5.43 -11.55 -0.77
C ASP A 43 -5.13 -10.61 -1.95
N LYS A 44 -6.11 -9.77 -2.31
CA LYS A 44 -5.94 -8.73 -3.34
C LYS A 44 -4.87 -7.70 -2.96
N ILE A 45 -4.87 -7.21 -1.73
CA ILE A 45 -3.88 -6.22 -1.25
C ILE A 45 -2.46 -6.78 -1.36
N HIS A 46 -2.24 -8.02 -0.90
CA HIS A 46 -0.92 -8.66 -1.00
C HIS A 46 -0.49 -8.93 -2.44
N ARG A 47 -1.44 -9.31 -3.31
CA ARG A 47 -1.18 -9.52 -4.74
C ARG A 47 -0.77 -8.21 -5.43
N ASP A 48 -1.55 -7.15 -5.25
CA ASP A 48 -1.28 -5.84 -5.84
C ASP A 48 0.08 -5.28 -5.36
N LEU A 49 0.39 -5.43 -4.07
CA LEU A 49 1.71 -5.06 -3.53
C LEU A 49 2.84 -5.89 -4.13
N THR A 50 2.65 -7.19 -4.31
CA THR A 50 3.66 -8.06 -4.92
C THR A 50 3.93 -7.65 -6.36
N GLU A 51 2.89 -7.31 -7.13
CA GLU A 51 3.04 -6.79 -8.50
C GLU A 51 3.84 -5.48 -8.51
N LEU A 52 3.54 -4.53 -7.61
CA LEU A 52 4.31 -3.29 -7.49
C LEU A 52 5.78 -3.54 -7.16
N LEU A 53 6.08 -4.49 -6.29
CA LEU A 53 7.46 -4.87 -5.95
C LEU A 53 8.19 -5.53 -7.13
N MET A 54 7.52 -6.40 -7.89
CA MET A 54 8.07 -7.04 -9.09
C MET A 54 8.43 -6.03 -10.19
N HIS A 55 7.69 -4.92 -10.27
CA HIS A 55 7.95 -3.82 -11.19
C HIS A 55 8.82 -2.70 -10.60
N GLU A 56 9.47 -2.94 -9.47
CA GLU A 56 10.36 -1.98 -8.80
C GLU A 56 9.68 -0.66 -8.41
N LYS A 57 8.34 -0.68 -8.30
CA LYS A 57 7.51 0.49 -7.94
C LYS A 57 7.41 0.63 -6.41
N TYR A 58 8.54 0.73 -5.73
CA TYR A 58 8.62 0.69 -4.26
C TYR A 58 7.86 1.83 -3.58
N GLU A 59 7.98 3.05 -4.11
CA GLU A 59 7.26 4.20 -3.58
C GLU A 59 5.74 4.02 -3.71
N GLN A 60 5.27 3.48 -4.85
CA GLN A 60 3.85 3.19 -5.05
C GLN A 60 3.34 2.09 -4.13
N ALA A 61 4.17 1.08 -3.82
CA ALA A 61 3.83 0.05 -2.85
C ALA A 61 3.64 0.64 -1.44
N ILE A 62 4.52 1.56 -1.03
CA ILE A 62 4.40 2.29 0.25
C ILE A 62 3.11 3.13 0.29
N GLN A 63 2.86 3.91 -0.77
CA GLN A 63 1.63 4.71 -0.87
C GLN A 63 0.37 3.85 -0.86
N TYR A 64 0.41 2.68 -1.50
CA TYR A 64 -0.72 1.73 -1.49
C TYR A 64 -1.01 1.21 -0.08
N VAL A 65 0.01 0.91 0.72
CA VAL A 65 -0.19 0.57 2.14
C VAL A 65 -0.83 1.72 2.89
N TYR A 66 -0.34 2.95 2.74
CA TYR A 66 -0.95 4.13 3.39
C TYR A 66 -2.42 4.32 3.04
N ALA A 67 -2.81 4.05 1.80
CA ALA A 67 -4.21 4.10 1.38
C ALA A 67 -5.11 3.09 2.11
N GLN A 68 -4.55 1.98 2.61
CA GLN A 68 -5.30 0.98 3.38
C GLN A 68 -5.57 1.38 4.83
N LYS A 69 -4.99 2.50 5.32
CA LYS A 69 -5.12 2.93 6.73
C LYS A 69 -6.55 3.09 7.21
N PHE A 70 -7.46 3.55 6.35
CA PHE A 70 -8.87 3.76 6.69
C PHE A 70 -9.76 2.57 6.29
N THR A 71 -9.18 1.57 5.63
CA THR A 71 -9.87 0.39 5.12
C THR A 71 -9.64 -0.82 6.04
N LEU A 72 -8.45 -0.91 6.63
CA LEU A 72 -8.05 -1.99 7.53
C LEU A 72 -8.16 -1.53 8.99
N GLY A 73 -8.43 -2.49 9.89
CA GLY A 73 -8.25 -2.27 11.32
C GLY A 73 -6.78 -2.00 11.67
N GLU A 74 -6.52 -1.32 12.79
CA GLU A 74 -5.17 -0.89 13.17
C GLU A 74 -4.16 -2.04 13.21
N GLU A 75 -4.53 -3.19 13.80
CA GLU A 75 -3.68 -4.38 13.83
C GLU A 75 -3.39 -4.93 12.44
N GLN A 76 -4.39 -4.96 11.55
CA GLN A 76 -4.24 -5.45 10.17
C GLN A 76 -3.38 -4.49 9.34
N TYR A 77 -3.56 -3.18 9.52
CA TYR A 77 -2.75 -2.15 8.88
C TYR A 77 -1.29 -2.23 9.34
N PHE A 78 -1.05 -2.39 10.64
CA PHE A 78 0.29 -2.57 11.19
C PHE A 78 0.95 -3.84 10.65
N ALA A 79 0.23 -4.97 10.64
CA ALA A 79 0.72 -6.23 10.09
C ALA A 79 1.08 -6.12 8.59
N LEU A 80 0.24 -5.44 7.80
CA LEU A 80 0.51 -5.17 6.39
C LEU A 80 1.78 -4.32 6.20
N GLY A 81 1.95 -3.29 7.02
CA GLY A 81 3.13 -2.43 7.02
C GLY A 81 4.41 -3.19 7.35
N GLN A 82 4.38 -4.06 8.37
CA GLN A 82 5.50 -4.93 8.73
C GLN A 82 5.84 -5.90 7.59
N TRP A 83 4.83 -6.52 6.98
CA TRP A 83 5.03 -7.40 5.84
C TRP A 83 5.74 -6.69 4.68
N LEU A 84 5.33 -5.47 4.34
CA LEU A 84 5.98 -4.70 3.28
C LEU A 84 7.42 -4.31 3.68
N LEU A 85 7.65 -3.90 4.92
CA LEU A 85 8.99 -3.56 5.44
C LEU A 85 9.97 -4.73 5.31
N GLU A 86 9.53 -5.95 5.64
CA GLU A 86 10.36 -7.16 5.48
C GLU A 86 10.74 -7.42 4.02
N LYS A 87 9.85 -7.12 3.07
CA LYS A 87 10.13 -7.27 1.64
C LYS A 87 11.12 -6.22 1.16
N LEU A 88 10.87 -4.94 1.47
CA LEU A 88 11.72 -3.83 1.05
C LEU A 88 13.13 -3.95 1.64
N SER A 89 13.26 -4.40 2.90
CA SER A 89 14.56 -4.55 3.58
C SER A 89 15.47 -5.62 2.96
N LYS A 90 14.94 -6.50 2.11
CA LYS A 90 15.71 -7.53 1.41
C LYS A 90 16.24 -7.06 0.05
N ILE A 91 15.82 -5.88 -0.41
CA ILE A 91 16.20 -5.32 -1.72
C ILE A 91 17.27 -4.27 -1.47
N SER A 92 18.52 -4.57 -1.84
CA SER A 92 19.68 -3.72 -1.55
C SER A 92 19.68 -2.38 -2.29
N GLU A 93 18.92 -2.29 -3.38
CA GLU A 93 18.85 -1.12 -4.27
C GLU A 93 17.90 -0.03 -3.75
N ILE A 94 17.10 -0.34 -2.73
CA ILE A 94 16.14 0.60 -2.15
C ILE A 94 16.86 1.57 -1.23
N ASP A 95 16.54 2.85 -1.40
CA ASP A 95 17.03 3.91 -0.54
C ASP A 95 16.67 3.66 0.94
N GLN A 96 17.68 3.67 1.80
CA GLN A 96 17.52 3.38 3.22
C GLN A 96 16.70 4.45 3.95
N ALA A 97 16.68 5.70 3.48
CA ALA A 97 15.86 6.74 4.05
C ALA A 97 14.38 6.50 3.77
N MET A 98 14.04 5.96 2.57
CA MET A 98 12.67 5.54 2.24
C MET A 98 12.18 4.43 3.20
N ILE A 99 12.99 3.39 3.43
CA ILE A 99 12.64 2.29 4.36
C ILE A 99 12.48 2.84 5.79
N THR A 100 13.41 3.69 6.22
CA THR A 100 13.39 4.28 7.57
C THR A 100 12.16 5.17 7.78
N GLY A 101 11.82 6.01 6.79
CA GLY A 101 10.64 6.86 6.83
C GLY A 101 9.34 6.06 6.88
N PHE A 102 9.23 5.02 6.05
CA PHE A 102 8.08 4.12 6.07
C PHE A 102 7.96 3.39 7.42
N LYS A 103 9.06 2.85 7.94
CA LYS A 103 9.10 2.21 9.26
C LYS A 103 8.62 3.15 10.36
N GLY A 104 9.14 4.37 10.39
CA GLY A 104 8.74 5.38 11.39
C GLY A 104 7.25 5.73 11.32
N ASN A 105 6.63 5.64 10.14
CA ASN A 105 5.18 5.83 9.99
C ASN A 105 4.38 4.64 10.53
N ILE A 106 4.74 3.41 10.13
CA ILE A 106 4.04 2.19 10.54
C ILE A 106 4.14 1.98 12.06
N GLU A 107 5.29 2.27 12.67
CA GLU A 107 5.50 2.10 14.11
C GLU A 107 4.60 3.00 14.98
N LYS A 108 4.07 4.09 14.45
CA LYS A 108 3.06 4.94 15.14
C LYS A 108 1.72 4.21 15.33
N HIS A 109 1.50 3.14 14.58
CA HIS A 109 0.30 2.30 14.60
C HIS A 109 0.55 0.95 15.28
N ARG A 110 1.65 0.79 16.01
CA ARG A 110 1.91 -0.43 16.78
C ARG A 110 0.81 -0.61 17.84
N PRO A 111 0.11 -1.75 17.88
CA PRO A 111 -0.90 -2.00 18.89
C PRO A 111 -0.27 -2.05 20.29
N VAL A 112 -0.99 -1.51 21.29
CA VAL A 112 -0.60 -1.60 22.70
C VAL A 112 -0.99 -2.99 23.19
N ILE A 113 0.02 -3.77 23.57
CA ILE A 113 -0.09 -5.14 24.09
C ILE A 113 -0.38 -5.13 25.58
#